data_AF-A0A402ALI6-F1
#
_entry.id   AF-A0A402ALI6-F1
#
_cell.length_a   1.000
_cell.length_b   1.000
_cell.length_c   1.000
_cell.angle_alpha   90.00
_cell.angle_beta   90.00
_cell.angle_gamma   90.00
#
_symmetry.space_group_name_H-M   'P 1'
#
loop_
_entity.id
_entity.type
_entity.pdbx_description
1 polymer ?
#
loop_
_entity_poly.entity_id
_entity_poly.type
_entity_poly.pdbx_seq_one_letter_code
_entity_poly.pdbx_strand_id
1 'polypeptide(L)'
;MGVLNSRIFYTMAAYIRDLLCCEDVCILLYCHDSALCHPLLTQAISTLDFSARCYGSINNVYLLAEERVRAVCDMAIQTGSAWSLVEAAGRGVIEEPAQIVVAPLKRPEGIVGVVICTAAGSDTFGPGEGQLLSQFLLSLAIKVEQALHGLLRPQLPDTPVTSPTLFFTGSDEWPSAPSEQDALLSMIGHDFRTPLSVIKGYVGLLQIYGFPETAEKAAEALTAECQQHYLRSIMEQVQHLEILVEDLLDLARVQSGK
;
A
#
# COMPACT_ATOMS: atom_id res chain seq x y z
N MET A 1 -24.30 8.32 -5.54
CA MET A 1 -23.34 7.20 -5.40
C MET A 1 -21.98 7.82 -5.16
N GLY A 2 -21.34 7.54 -4.02
CA GLY A 2 -19.95 7.95 -3.81
C GLY A 2 -19.05 7.16 -4.74
N VAL A 3 -18.19 7.85 -5.51
CA VAL A 3 -17.20 7.20 -6.36
C VAL A 3 -15.90 7.15 -5.57
N LEU A 4 -15.39 5.94 -5.31
CA LEU A 4 -14.03 5.78 -4.78
C LEU A 4 -13.07 6.51 -5.73
N ASN A 5 -12.17 7.33 -5.20
CA ASN A 5 -11.21 8.06 -6.00
C ASN A 5 -10.19 7.07 -6.60
N SER A 6 -10.58 6.46 -7.73
CA SER A 6 -9.85 5.42 -8.43
C SER A 6 -8.43 5.84 -8.78
N ARG A 7 -8.23 7.14 -9.04
CA ARG A 7 -6.93 7.73 -9.36
C ARG A 7 -5.89 7.46 -8.27
N ILE A 8 -6.27 7.51 -6.99
CA ILE A 8 -5.34 7.25 -5.89
C ILE A 8 -4.84 5.80 -5.94
N PHE A 9 -5.74 4.84 -6.17
CA PHE A 9 -5.33 3.43 -6.23
C PHE A 9 -4.53 3.10 -7.48
N TYR A 10 -4.83 3.70 -8.62
CA TYR A 10 -3.99 3.57 -9.82
C TYR A 10 -2.58 4.12 -9.59
N THR A 11 -2.45 5.28 -8.94
CA THR A 11 -1.14 5.83 -8.57
C THR A 11 -0.39 4.89 -7.61
N MET A 12 -1.09 4.30 -6.63
CA MET A 12 -0.48 3.35 -5.70
C MET A 12 -0.05 2.05 -6.38
N ALA A 13 -0.87 1.52 -7.30
CA ALA A 13 -0.52 0.33 -8.08
C ALA A 13 0.71 0.59 -8.97
N ALA A 14 0.76 1.76 -9.65
CA ALA A 14 1.93 2.17 -10.42
C ALA A 14 3.18 2.30 -9.53
N TYR A 15 3.04 2.88 -8.34
CA TYR A 15 4.15 3.00 -7.40
C TYR A 15 4.67 1.63 -6.93
N ILE A 16 3.78 0.68 -6.58
CA ILE A 16 4.20 -0.69 -6.22
C ILE A 16 4.92 -1.35 -7.39
N ARG A 17 4.42 -1.15 -8.62
CA ARG A 17 5.03 -1.71 -9.83
C ARG A 17 6.47 -1.22 -9.98
N ASP A 18 6.67 0.10 -9.82
CA ASP A 18 7.97 0.73 -9.94
C ASP A 18 8.90 0.39 -8.75
N LEU A 19 8.32 0.21 -7.55
CA LEU A 19 9.01 -0.21 -6.31
C LEU A 19 9.58 -1.63 -6.40
N LEU A 20 8.81 -2.55 -7.00
CA LEU A 20 9.17 -3.97 -7.09
C LEU A 20 9.76 -4.35 -8.45
N CYS A 21 9.87 -3.40 -9.38
CA CYS A 21 10.29 -3.66 -10.76
C CYS A 21 9.50 -4.80 -11.43
N CYS A 22 8.20 -4.90 -11.14
CA CYS A 22 7.33 -5.96 -11.67
C CYS A 22 6.53 -5.49 -12.88
N GLU A 23 5.88 -6.40 -13.60
CA GLU A 23 5.18 -6.09 -14.85
C GLU A 23 3.81 -5.49 -14.58
N ASP A 24 3.01 -6.17 -13.77
CA ASP A 24 1.65 -5.77 -13.46
C ASP A 24 1.38 -5.80 -11.96
N VAL A 25 0.62 -4.81 -11.50
CA VAL A 25 0.09 -4.74 -10.14
C VAL A 25 -1.41 -4.52 -10.18
N CYS A 26 -2.12 -5.25 -9.32
CA CYS A 26 -3.55 -5.14 -9.13
C CYS A 26 -3.88 -5.05 -7.63
N ILE A 27 -4.71 -4.07 -7.27
CA ILE A 27 -5.26 -3.91 -5.94
C ILE A 27 -6.74 -4.30 -6.00
N LEU A 28 -7.10 -5.32 -5.24
CA LEU A 28 -8.45 -5.87 -5.19
C LEU A 28 -9.06 -5.64 -3.82
N LEU A 29 -10.15 -4.91 -3.76
CA LEU A 29 -10.98 -4.75 -2.56
C LEU A 29 -11.87 -5.99 -2.40
N TYR A 30 -11.24 -7.08 -1.94
CA TYR A 30 -11.84 -8.41 -1.88
C TYR A 30 -11.39 -9.16 -0.63
N CYS A 31 -12.35 -9.80 0.04
CA CYS A 31 -12.11 -10.80 1.07
C CYS A 31 -13.25 -11.83 1.03
N HIS A 32 -12.93 -13.09 0.75
CA HIS A 32 -13.92 -14.17 0.68
C HIS A 32 -14.39 -14.66 2.06
N ASP A 33 -13.54 -14.55 3.07
CA ASP A 33 -13.81 -14.98 4.44
C ASP A 33 -14.46 -13.84 5.22
N SER A 34 -15.74 -13.99 5.53
CA SER A 34 -16.50 -13.00 6.29
C SER A 34 -15.98 -12.76 7.70
N ALA A 35 -15.29 -13.75 8.30
CA ALA A 35 -14.71 -13.60 9.64
C ALA A 35 -13.44 -12.75 9.64
N LEU A 36 -12.73 -12.71 8.50
CA LEU A 36 -11.50 -11.93 8.33
C LEU A 36 -11.72 -10.63 7.56
N CYS A 37 -12.88 -10.47 6.91
CA CYS A 37 -13.23 -9.29 6.13
C CYS A 37 -13.42 -8.07 7.04
N HIS A 38 -12.83 -6.94 6.63
CA HIS A 38 -13.02 -5.68 7.34
C HIS A 38 -14.50 -5.25 7.31
N PRO A 39 -15.07 -4.73 8.42
CA PRO A 39 -16.48 -4.30 8.46
C PRO A 39 -16.83 -3.24 7.41
N LEU A 40 -15.93 -2.26 7.20
CA LEU A 40 -16.08 -1.25 6.15
C LEU A 40 -16.11 -1.85 4.74
N LEU A 41 -15.28 -2.85 4.47
CA LEU A 41 -15.29 -3.52 3.18
C LEU A 41 -16.63 -4.24 2.96
N THR A 42 -17.12 -4.94 3.99
CA THR A 42 -18.43 -5.61 3.97
C THR A 42 -19.57 -4.64 3.66
N GLN A 43 -19.56 -3.46 4.28
CA GLN A 43 -20.56 -2.41 4.02
C GLN A 43 -20.42 -1.84 2.59
N ALA A 44 -19.20 -1.50 2.18
CA ALA A 44 -18.93 -0.90 0.88
C ALA A 44 -19.19 -1.85 -0.30
N ILE A 45 -18.98 -3.16 -0.13
CA ILE A 45 -19.25 -4.19 -1.15
C ILE A 45 -20.70 -4.10 -1.67
N SER A 46 -21.66 -3.77 -0.81
CA SER A 46 -23.07 -3.60 -1.22
C SER A 46 -23.29 -2.40 -2.17
N THR A 47 -22.38 -1.43 -2.13
CA THR A 47 -22.45 -0.18 -2.90
C THR A 47 -21.52 -0.16 -4.12
N LEU A 48 -20.57 -1.09 -4.20
CA LEU A 48 -19.52 -1.12 -5.21
C LEU A 48 -19.75 -2.23 -6.22
N ASP A 49 -19.81 -1.87 -7.50
CA ASP A 49 -19.74 -2.83 -8.60
C ASP A 49 -18.39 -3.57 -8.61
N PHE A 50 -18.37 -4.78 -9.18
CA PHE A 50 -17.14 -5.60 -9.25
C PHE A 50 -15.99 -4.86 -9.94
N SER A 51 -16.26 -4.11 -11.02
CA SER A 51 -15.27 -3.28 -11.72
C SER A 51 -14.71 -2.14 -10.85
N ALA A 52 -15.46 -1.68 -9.85
CA ALA A 52 -15.04 -0.67 -8.89
C ALA A 52 -14.25 -1.25 -7.70
N ARG A 53 -13.95 -2.55 -7.70
CA ARG A 53 -13.14 -3.22 -6.66
C ARG A 53 -11.73 -3.55 -7.14
N CYS A 54 -11.44 -3.37 -8.42
CA CYS A 54 -10.14 -3.68 -9.03
C CYS A 54 -9.46 -2.40 -9.53
N TYR A 55 -8.22 -2.19 -9.11
CA TYR A 55 -7.41 -1.04 -9.51
C TYR A 55 -6.04 -1.50 -9.98
N GLY A 56 -5.53 -0.92 -11.06
CA GLY A 56 -4.28 -1.35 -11.70
C GLY A 56 -4.52 -2.15 -12.98
N SER A 57 -3.69 -3.15 -13.25
CA SER A 57 -3.76 -3.95 -14.48
C SER A 57 -4.97 -4.88 -14.48
N ILE A 58 -5.79 -4.78 -15.53
CA ILE A 58 -7.00 -5.60 -15.70
C ILE A 58 -6.63 -7.05 -16.06
N ASN A 59 -5.44 -7.28 -16.60
CA ASN A 59 -4.96 -8.63 -16.94
C ASN A 59 -4.96 -9.54 -15.71
N ASN A 60 -4.67 -8.97 -14.53
CA ASN A 60 -4.66 -9.70 -13.26
C ASN A 60 -6.05 -10.10 -12.75
N VAL A 61 -7.14 -9.53 -13.30
CA VAL A 61 -8.51 -9.96 -12.96
C VAL A 61 -8.79 -11.34 -13.56
N TYR A 62 -8.25 -11.63 -14.74
CA TYR A 62 -8.39 -12.95 -15.35
C TYR A 62 -7.62 -14.03 -14.57
N LEU A 63 -6.53 -13.66 -13.89
CA LEU A 63 -5.79 -14.58 -13.01
C LEU A 63 -6.67 -15.13 -11.88
N LEU A 64 -7.63 -14.34 -11.37
CA LEU A 64 -8.59 -14.83 -10.36
C LEU A 64 -9.52 -15.93 -10.89
N ALA A 65 -9.64 -16.11 -12.21
CA ALA A 65 -10.36 -17.25 -12.78
C ALA A 65 -9.60 -18.56 -12.53
N GLU A 66 -8.27 -18.50 -12.44
CA GLU A 66 -7.43 -19.64 -12.15
C GLU A 66 -7.56 -20.06 -10.68
N GLU A 67 -7.79 -21.36 -10.45
CA GLU A 67 -8.00 -21.91 -9.11
C GLU A 67 -6.77 -21.76 -8.22
N ARG A 68 -5.57 -21.81 -8.80
CA ARG A 68 -4.30 -21.69 -8.07
C ARG A 68 -4.10 -20.29 -7.50
N VAL A 69 -4.30 -19.26 -8.31
CA VAL A 69 -4.21 -17.86 -7.87
C VAL A 69 -5.25 -17.60 -6.79
N ARG A 70 -6.48 -18.10 -6.94
CA ARG A 70 -7.52 -18.00 -5.90
C ARG A 70 -7.10 -18.67 -4.60
N ALA A 71 -6.57 -19.89 -4.65
CA ALA A 71 -6.06 -20.58 -3.48
C ALA A 71 -4.94 -19.80 -2.78
N VAL A 72 -4.05 -19.15 -3.55
CA VAL A 72 -2.98 -18.30 -3.01
C VAL A 72 -3.55 -17.03 -2.39
N CYS A 73 -4.57 -16.40 -2.98
CA CYS A 73 -5.31 -15.31 -2.33
C CYS A 73 -5.92 -15.74 -1.00
N ASP A 74 -6.56 -16.91 -0.96
CA ASP A 74 -7.20 -17.42 0.25
C ASP A 74 -6.15 -17.71 1.33
N MET A 75 -5.02 -18.31 0.97
CA MET A 75 -3.87 -18.50 1.87
C MET A 75 -3.34 -17.16 2.40
N ALA A 76 -3.20 -16.14 1.55
CA ALA A 76 -2.73 -14.82 1.97
C ALA A 76 -3.70 -14.16 2.94
N ILE A 77 -5.00 -14.24 2.68
CA ILE A 77 -6.06 -13.71 3.56
C ILE A 77 -6.03 -14.44 4.91
N GLN A 78 -5.99 -15.77 4.91
CA GLN A 78 -6.04 -16.58 6.13
C GLN A 78 -4.80 -16.41 7.01
N THR A 79 -3.60 -16.34 6.42
CA THR A 79 -2.37 -16.16 7.20
C THR A 79 -2.05 -14.70 7.50
N GLY A 80 -2.69 -13.76 6.81
CA GLY A 80 -2.36 -12.34 6.89
C GLY A 80 -0.93 -12.02 6.44
N SER A 81 -0.33 -12.89 5.60
CA SER A 81 1.06 -12.78 5.12
C SER A 81 1.09 -12.85 3.59
N ALA A 82 2.16 -12.33 2.99
CA ALA A 82 2.38 -12.46 1.55
C ALA A 82 2.72 -13.90 1.16
N TRP A 83 2.26 -14.33 -0.01
CA TRP A 83 2.54 -15.63 -0.62
C TRP A 83 3.00 -15.44 -2.05
N SER A 84 3.94 -16.31 -2.47
CA SER A 84 4.40 -16.37 -3.86
C SER A 84 3.96 -17.68 -4.52
N LEU A 85 3.67 -17.59 -5.80
CA LEU A 85 3.36 -18.69 -6.69
C LEU A 85 4.21 -18.54 -7.94
N VAL A 86 4.90 -19.60 -8.34
CA VAL A 86 5.56 -19.66 -9.65
C VAL A 86 4.62 -20.38 -10.59
N GLU A 87 4.09 -19.65 -11.57
CA GLU A 87 3.28 -20.22 -12.63
C GLU A 87 4.22 -20.80 -13.69
N ALA A 88 4.07 -22.10 -13.94
CA ALA A 88 4.84 -22.73 -15.01
C ALA A 88 4.36 -22.16 -16.34
N ALA A 89 5.32 -21.78 -17.20
CA ALA A 89 5.09 -21.40 -18.58
C ALA A 89 3.98 -22.24 -19.22
N GLY A 90 2.97 -21.57 -19.79
CA GLY A 90 1.85 -22.24 -20.44
C GLY A 90 2.34 -23.25 -21.48
N ARG A 91 1.54 -24.30 -21.75
CA ARG A 91 1.82 -25.25 -22.83
C ARG A 91 1.65 -24.56 -24.20
N GLY A 92 2.61 -23.76 -24.62
CA GLY A 92 2.62 -23.10 -25.92
C GLY A 92 3.74 -22.06 -26.03
N VAL A 93 4.73 -22.34 -26.89
CA VAL A 93 5.75 -21.43 -27.43
C VAL A 93 6.31 -20.37 -26.46
N ILE A 94 7.32 -20.79 -25.68
CA ILE A 94 8.34 -19.92 -25.04
C ILE A 94 7.75 -18.70 -24.29
N GLU A 95 6.83 -18.93 -23.36
CA GLU A 95 6.58 -17.95 -22.30
C GLU A 95 7.53 -18.29 -21.14
N GLU A 96 8.19 -17.29 -20.57
CA GLU A 96 8.99 -17.48 -19.36
C GLU A 96 8.04 -17.76 -18.16
N PRO A 97 8.47 -18.53 -17.14
CA PRO A 97 7.64 -18.72 -15.96
C PRO A 97 7.33 -17.35 -15.33
N ALA A 98 6.06 -17.13 -15.00
CA ALA A 98 5.64 -15.91 -14.32
C ALA A 98 5.60 -16.14 -12.82
N GLN A 99 6.21 -15.26 -12.04
CA GLN A 99 6.07 -15.27 -10.60
C GLN A 99 4.95 -14.32 -10.19
N ILE A 100 4.05 -14.81 -9.34
CA ILE A 100 2.92 -14.08 -8.80
C ILE A 100 3.15 -13.93 -7.29
N VAL A 101 3.04 -12.71 -6.78
CA VAL A 101 3.01 -12.44 -5.34
C VAL A 101 1.65 -11.88 -4.97
N VAL A 102 1.03 -12.50 -3.98
CA VAL A 102 -0.24 -12.05 -3.40
C VAL A 102 0.00 -11.64 -1.96
N ALA A 103 -0.44 -10.45 -1.60
CA ALA A 103 -0.27 -9.95 -0.25
C ALA A 103 -1.53 -9.26 0.28
N PRO A 104 -1.97 -9.58 1.50
CA PRO A 104 -3.19 -9.04 2.07
C PRO A 104 -2.99 -7.60 2.58
N LEU A 105 -4.01 -6.76 2.40
CA LEU A 105 -4.08 -5.43 3.00
C LEU A 105 -4.73 -5.55 4.38
N LYS A 106 -3.89 -5.74 5.40
CA LYS A 106 -4.32 -5.97 6.77
C LYS A 106 -4.50 -4.67 7.56
N ARG A 107 -5.61 -4.58 8.28
CA ARG A 107 -5.92 -3.56 9.28
C ARG A 107 -6.29 -4.23 10.61
N PRO A 108 -6.31 -3.48 11.72
CA PRO A 108 -6.66 -4.05 13.03
C PRO A 108 -8.04 -4.73 13.05
N GLU A 109 -9.02 -4.24 12.27
CA GLU A 109 -10.37 -4.80 12.23
C GLU A 109 -10.58 -5.85 11.12
N GLY A 110 -9.55 -6.18 10.34
CA GLY A 110 -9.64 -7.20 9.30
C GLY A 110 -8.90 -6.85 8.01
N ILE A 111 -9.16 -7.63 6.96
CA ILE A 111 -8.58 -7.48 5.63
C ILE A 111 -9.47 -6.56 4.79
N VAL A 112 -8.88 -5.48 4.27
CA VAL A 112 -9.56 -4.50 3.40
C VAL A 112 -9.37 -4.79 1.91
N GLY A 113 -8.52 -5.76 1.57
CA GLY A 113 -8.27 -6.19 0.20
C GLY A 113 -7.00 -7.03 0.06
N VAL A 114 -6.61 -7.29 -1.18
CA VAL A 114 -5.37 -7.99 -1.54
C VAL A 114 -4.66 -7.23 -2.65
N VAL A 115 -3.34 -7.31 -2.67
CA VAL A 115 -2.49 -6.83 -3.76
C VAL A 115 -1.93 -8.05 -4.48
N ILE A 116 -2.00 -8.04 -5.80
CA ILE A 116 -1.43 -9.07 -6.69
C ILE A 116 -0.40 -8.39 -7.57
N CYS A 117 0.85 -8.87 -7.50
CA CYS A 117 1.95 -8.44 -8.35
C CYS A 117 2.36 -9.62 -9.24
N THR A 118 2.67 -9.36 -10.50
CA THR A 118 3.19 -10.36 -11.44
C THR A 118 4.48 -9.87 -12.07
N ALA A 119 5.42 -10.78 -12.31
CA ALA A 119 6.65 -10.50 -13.02
C ALA A 119 7.06 -11.71 -13.86
N ALA A 120 7.67 -11.46 -15.02
CA ALA A 120 8.38 -12.49 -15.75
C ALA A 120 9.62 -12.96 -14.96
N GLY A 121 9.89 -14.26 -15.01
CA GLY A 121 10.99 -14.91 -14.30
C GLY A 121 10.53 -15.59 -13.01
N SER A 122 11.28 -16.63 -12.59
CA SER A 122 10.98 -17.42 -11.40
C SER A 122 11.62 -16.89 -10.11
N ASP A 123 12.40 -15.82 -10.18
CA ASP A 123 13.23 -15.31 -9.06
C ASP A 123 13.19 -13.77 -8.95
N THR A 124 12.10 -13.16 -9.40
CA THR A 124 11.95 -11.70 -9.43
C THR A 124 11.51 -11.15 -8.07
N PHE A 125 10.78 -11.94 -7.28
CA PHE A 125 10.36 -11.61 -5.92
C PHE A 125 11.13 -12.44 -4.90
N GLY A 126 12.26 -11.91 -4.45
CA GLY A 126 13.00 -12.42 -3.31
C GLY A 126 12.39 -12.01 -1.96
N PRO A 127 12.98 -12.47 -0.85
CA PRO A 127 12.54 -12.10 0.51
C PRO A 127 12.65 -10.60 0.77
N GLY A 128 13.55 -9.91 0.07
CA GLY A 128 13.72 -8.49 0.20
C GLY A 128 12.58 -7.68 -0.44
N GLU A 129 12.14 -8.06 -1.63
CA GLU A 129 10.96 -7.51 -2.31
C GLU A 129 9.71 -7.77 -1.47
N GLY A 130 9.61 -8.98 -0.89
CA GLY A 130 8.57 -9.32 0.09
C GLY A 130 8.57 -8.38 1.30
N GLN A 131 9.75 -8.05 1.83
CA GLN A 131 9.87 -7.11 2.94
C GLN A 131 9.49 -5.67 2.55
N LEU A 132 9.95 -5.18 1.39
CA LEU A 132 9.56 -3.88 0.86
C LEU A 132 8.05 -3.77 0.69
N LEU A 133 7.46 -4.77 0.02
CA LEU A 133 6.03 -4.85 -0.20
C LEU A 133 5.29 -4.81 1.16
N SER A 134 5.70 -5.62 2.14
CA SER A 134 5.06 -5.64 3.46
C SER A 134 5.04 -4.29 4.17
N GLN A 135 6.10 -3.48 4.03
CA GLN A 135 6.16 -2.14 4.61
C GLN A 135 5.20 -1.18 3.88
N PHE A 136 5.14 -1.27 2.56
CA PHE A 136 4.26 -0.43 1.75
C PHE A 136 2.78 -0.78 1.94
N LEU A 137 2.45 -2.07 2.07
CA LEU A 137 1.07 -2.54 2.28
C LEU A 137 0.43 -1.93 3.52
N LEU A 138 1.21 -1.63 4.57
CA LEU A 138 0.69 -0.97 5.76
C LEU A 138 0.12 0.42 5.44
N SER A 139 0.85 1.21 4.67
CA SER A 139 0.43 2.55 4.22
C SER A 139 -0.74 2.47 3.25
N LEU A 140 -0.68 1.52 2.31
CA LEU A 140 -1.76 1.30 1.35
C LEU A 140 -3.06 0.89 2.04
N ALA A 141 -3.01 -0.01 3.02
CA ALA A 141 -4.18 -0.46 3.77
C ALA A 141 -4.86 0.71 4.51
N ILE A 142 -4.09 1.64 5.09
CA ILE A 142 -4.63 2.86 5.73
C ILE A 142 -5.35 3.73 4.69
N LYS A 143 -4.76 3.95 3.52
CA LYS A 143 -5.37 4.77 2.47
C LYS A 143 -6.65 4.14 1.91
N VAL A 144 -6.67 2.82 1.76
CA VAL A 144 -7.87 2.07 1.38
C VAL A 144 -8.96 2.23 2.44
N GLU A 145 -8.64 2.03 3.72
CA GLU A 145 -9.58 2.19 4.84
C GLU A 145 -10.17 3.61 4.89
N GLN A 146 -9.33 4.65 4.75
CA GLN A 146 -9.77 6.05 4.69
C GLN A 146 -10.69 6.32 3.51
N ALA A 147 -10.39 5.75 2.34
CA ALA A 147 -11.22 5.93 1.16
C ALA A 147 -12.58 5.21 1.30
N LEU A 148 -12.60 4.03 1.93
CA LEU A 148 -13.84 3.32 2.28
C LEU A 148 -14.68 4.12 3.28
N HIS A 149 -14.05 4.72 4.30
CA HIS A 149 -14.74 5.63 5.22
C HIS A 149 -15.34 6.85 4.51
N GLY A 150 -14.60 7.47 3.59
CA GLY A 150 -15.10 8.60 2.80
C GLY A 150 -16.31 8.24 1.94
N LEU A 151 -16.37 7.01 1.44
CA LEU A 151 -17.49 6.50 0.64
C LEU A 151 -18.74 6.21 1.49
N LEU A 152 -18.54 5.69 2.71
CA LEU A 152 -19.61 5.33 3.64
C LEU A 152 -20.11 6.49 4.49
N ARG A 153 -19.38 7.62 4.53
CA ARG A 153 -19.82 8.81 5.26
C ARG A 153 -21.12 9.33 4.64
N PRO A 154 -22.19 9.53 5.44
CA PRO A 154 -23.39 10.17 4.94
C PRO A 154 -23.03 11.54 4.37
N GLN A 155 -23.37 11.77 3.10
CA GLN A 155 -23.41 13.12 2.54
C GLN A 155 -24.52 13.83 3.32
N LEU A 156 -24.15 14.54 4.41
CA LEU A 156 -25.09 15.42 5.07
C LEU A 156 -25.50 16.45 4.00
N PRO A 157 -26.78 16.59 3.65
CA PRO A 157 -27.17 17.65 2.74
C PRO A 157 -26.74 18.98 3.36
N ASP A 158 -26.03 19.80 2.58
CA ASP A 158 -25.73 21.19 2.91
C ASP A 158 -27.04 21.98 3.00
N THR A 159 -27.76 21.82 4.10
CA THR A 159 -28.81 22.75 4.48
C THR A 159 -28.15 23.89 5.24
N PRO A 160 -28.30 25.16 4.81
CA PRO A 160 -27.89 26.30 5.61
C PRO A 160 -28.83 26.42 6.80
N VAL A 161 -28.50 25.74 7.91
CA VAL A 161 -29.28 25.84 9.14
C VAL A 161 -28.83 27.06 9.91
N THR A 162 -29.67 28.08 9.80
CA THR A 162 -29.82 29.18 10.75
C THR A 162 -30.02 28.60 12.15
N SER A 163 -29.22 29.04 13.13
CA SER A 163 -29.34 28.69 14.55
C SER A 163 -30.77 28.85 15.07
N PRO A 164 -31.19 28.07 16.09
CA PRO A 164 -31.07 28.59 17.45
C PRO A 164 -30.68 27.58 18.56
N THR A 165 -29.87 28.11 19.49
CA THR A 165 -29.83 27.95 20.97
C THR A 165 -31.02 27.20 21.64
N LEU A 166 -30.91 26.36 22.68
CA LEU A 166 -30.03 26.32 23.87
C LEU A 166 -30.26 25.02 24.73
N PHE A 167 -29.23 24.68 25.54
CA PHE A 167 -29.19 23.92 26.82
C PHE A 167 -29.54 22.41 26.91
N PHE A 168 -28.50 21.60 27.19
CA PHE A 168 -28.52 20.68 28.34
C PHE A 168 -27.10 20.45 28.91
N THR A 169 -27.02 20.49 30.22
CA THR A 169 -25.84 20.30 31.09
C THR A 169 -25.45 18.83 31.21
N GLY A 170 -24.15 18.53 31.13
CA GLY A 170 -23.59 17.22 31.46
C GLY A 170 -22.07 17.26 31.37
N SER A 171 -21.44 17.51 32.52
CA SER A 171 -20.01 17.40 32.74
C SER A 171 -19.57 15.94 32.63
N ASP A 172 -18.93 15.60 31.52
CA ASP A 172 -17.96 14.52 31.45
C ASP A 172 -16.68 15.13 30.86
N GLU A 173 -15.56 14.95 31.53
CA GLU A 173 -14.23 15.34 31.06
C GLU A 173 -13.93 14.62 29.75
N TRP A 174 -14.07 15.33 28.63
CA TRP A 174 -13.53 14.90 27.36
C TRP A 174 -12.03 15.20 27.33
N PRO A 175 -11.21 14.27 26.82
CA PRO A 175 -9.77 14.45 26.77
C PRO A 175 -9.46 15.69 25.93
N SER A 176 -8.68 16.60 26.51
CA SER A 176 -8.16 17.80 25.89
C SER A 176 -7.80 17.53 24.43
N ALA A 177 -8.35 18.31 23.51
CA ALA A 177 -7.97 18.25 22.10
C ALA A 177 -6.44 18.20 22.00
N PRO A 178 -5.86 17.29 21.19
CA PRO A 178 -4.41 17.23 21.03
C PRO A 178 -3.93 18.63 20.65
N SER A 179 -2.88 19.11 21.32
CA SER A 179 -2.35 20.42 21.03
C SER A 179 -2.03 20.50 19.54
N GLU A 180 -2.20 21.66 18.90
CA GLU A 180 -1.88 21.82 17.48
C GLU A 180 -0.43 21.41 17.16
N GLN A 181 0.45 21.48 18.17
CA GLN A 181 1.82 21.00 18.14
C GLN A 181 1.91 19.47 18.07
N ASP A 182 1.09 18.72 18.82
CA ASP A 182 1.06 17.26 18.79
C ASP A 182 0.52 16.74 17.45
N ALA A 183 -0.50 17.41 16.90
CA ALA A 183 -1.04 17.08 15.59
C ALA A 183 -0.01 17.34 14.47
N LEU A 184 0.71 18.46 14.56
CA LEU A 184 1.78 18.82 13.61
C LEU A 184 2.96 17.85 13.69
N LEU A 185 3.43 17.52 14.90
CA LEU A 185 4.50 16.53 15.11
C LEU A 185 4.09 15.13 14.62
N SER A 186 2.83 14.73 14.83
CA SER A 186 2.32 13.46 14.33
C SER A 186 2.24 13.42 12.80
N MET A 187 1.87 14.55 12.16
CA MET A 187 1.84 14.68 10.70
C MET A 187 3.26 14.57 10.11
N ILE A 188 4.20 15.35 10.65
CA ILE A 188 5.60 15.34 10.23
C ILE A 188 6.26 13.98 10.45
N GLY A 189 5.99 13.33 11.58
CA GLY A 189 6.51 11.99 11.87
C GLY A 189 6.02 10.95 10.87
N HIS A 190 4.79 11.07 10.39
CA HIS A 190 4.24 10.21 9.34
C HIS A 190 4.91 10.48 7.98
N ASP A 191 5.10 11.76 7.66
CA ASP A 191 5.64 12.18 6.37
C ASP A 191 7.13 11.87 6.22
N PHE A 192 7.91 11.89 7.30
CA PHE A 192 9.29 11.40 7.32
C PHE A 192 9.39 9.87 7.32
N ARG A 193 8.44 9.17 7.93
CA ARG A 193 8.50 7.70 8.04
C ARG A 193 8.42 7.02 6.67
N THR A 194 7.71 7.61 5.73
CA THR A 194 7.55 7.07 4.37
C THR A 194 8.89 7.02 3.60
N PRO A 195 9.59 8.15 3.34
CA PRO A 195 10.88 8.13 2.64
C PRO A 195 11.93 7.31 3.40
N LEU A 196 11.96 7.37 4.74
CA LEU A 196 12.91 6.58 5.54
C LEU A 196 12.69 5.06 5.42
N SER A 197 11.42 4.61 5.38
CA SER A 197 11.12 3.19 5.21
C SER A 197 11.56 2.70 3.84
N VAL A 198 11.33 3.51 2.80
CA VAL A 198 11.75 3.21 1.43
C VAL A 198 13.28 3.16 1.31
N ILE A 199 14.00 4.15 1.83
CA ILE A 199 15.47 4.16 1.87
C ILE A 199 16.00 2.92 2.59
N LYS A 200 15.48 2.64 3.79
CA LYS A 200 15.91 1.50 4.59
C LYS A 200 15.69 0.18 3.87
N GLY A 201 14.56 0.03 3.20
CA GLY A 201 14.24 -1.16 2.43
C GLY A 201 15.19 -1.38 1.25
N TYR A 202 15.39 -0.36 0.42
CA TYR A 202 16.33 -0.46 -0.71
C TYR A 202 17.79 -0.65 -0.28
N VAL A 203 18.22 0.01 0.80
CA VAL A 203 19.56 -0.24 1.36
C VAL A 203 19.68 -1.67 1.86
N GLY A 204 18.63 -2.22 2.50
CA GLY A 204 18.58 -3.63 2.89
C GLY A 204 18.73 -4.57 1.69
N LEU A 205 18.04 -4.30 0.58
CA LEU A 205 18.18 -5.06 -0.66
C LEU A 205 19.61 -5.01 -1.21
N LEU A 206 20.19 -3.82 -1.29
CA LEU A 206 21.57 -3.65 -1.78
C LEU A 206 22.60 -4.33 -0.87
N GLN A 207 22.35 -4.40 0.43
CA GLN A 207 23.22 -5.12 1.37
C GLN A 207 23.13 -6.64 1.20
N ILE A 208 21.93 -7.17 0.95
CA ILE A 208 21.72 -8.61 0.83
C ILE A 208 22.18 -9.11 -0.56
N TYR A 209 21.90 -8.35 -1.62
CA TYR A 209 22.03 -8.82 -3.00
C TYR A 209 23.02 -8.01 -3.87
N GLY A 210 23.46 -6.83 -3.40
CA GLY A 210 24.32 -5.94 -4.19
C GLY A 210 25.78 -6.38 -4.26
N PHE A 211 26.25 -7.16 -3.28
CA PHE A 211 27.64 -7.60 -3.18
C PHE A 211 27.71 -9.10 -2.88
N PRO A 212 27.66 -9.98 -3.89
CA PRO A 212 27.83 -11.41 -3.66
C PRO A 212 29.26 -11.69 -3.17
N GLU A 213 29.42 -12.02 -1.90
CA GLU A 213 30.73 -12.35 -1.29
C GLU A 213 31.34 -13.67 -1.83
N THR A 214 30.54 -14.49 -2.51
CA THR A 214 30.92 -15.82 -2.99
C THR A 214 30.34 -16.10 -4.37
N ALA A 215 31.09 -16.84 -5.20
CA ALA A 215 30.72 -17.16 -6.59
C ALA A 215 29.42 -17.99 -6.71
N GLU A 216 29.05 -18.75 -5.67
CA GLU A 216 27.79 -19.50 -5.64
C GLU A 216 26.55 -18.59 -5.46
N LYS A 217 26.70 -17.42 -4.83
CA LYS A 217 25.63 -16.40 -4.70
C LYS A 217 25.55 -15.44 -5.89
N ALA A 218 26.43 -15.59 -6.88
CA ALA A 218 26.44 -14.73 -8.05
C ALA A 218 25.21 -14.93 -8.95
N ALA A 219 24.54 -16.09 -8.86
CA ALA A 219 23.31 -16.37 -9.60
C ALA A 219 22.08 -15.63 -9.03
N GLU A 220 22.07 -15.34 -7.72
CA GLU A 220 21.04 -14.54 -7.02
C GLU A 220 21.46 -13.06 -6.91
N ALA A 221 22.53 -12.66 -7.57
CA ALA A 221 23.05 -11.30 -7.48
C ALA A 221 22.15 -10.34 -8.24
N LEU A 222 21.85 -9.20 -7.61
CA LEU A 222 21.02 -8.17 -8.19
C LEU A 222 21.66 -7.65 -9.48
N THR A 223 20.88 -7.52 -10.56
CA THR A 223 21.39 -6.99 -11.83
C THR A 223 21.90 -5.55 -11.65
N ALA A 224 22.93 -5.16 -12.40
CA ALA A 224 23.49 -3.80 -12.32
C ALA A 224 22.43 -2.72 -12.57
N GLU A 225 21.44 -3.01 -13.42
CA GLU A 225 20.31 -2.13 -13.70
C GLU A 225 19.38 -1.97 -12.49
N CYS A 226 19.05 -3.05 -11.79
CA CYS A 226 18.26 -3.00 -10.56
C CYS A 226 19.02 -2.28 -9.43
N GLN A 227 20.34 -2.48 -9.32
CA GLN A 227 21.15 -1.79 -8.33
C GLN A 227 21.14 -0.27 -8.57
N GLN A 228 21.30 0.13 -9.84
CA GLN A 228 21.24 1.54 -10.22
C GLN A 228 19.86 2.14 -9.97
N HIS A 229 18.78 1.37 -10.21
CA HIS A 229 17.41 1.79 -9.90
C HIS A 229 17.18 2.01 -8.41
N TYR A 230 17.66 1.09 -7.56
CA TYR A 230 17.55 1.23 -6.11
C TYR A 230 18.34 2.42 -5.58
N LEU A 231 19.57 2.61 -6.07
CA LEU A 231 20.38 3.78 -5.71
C LEU A 231 19.72 5.08 -6.13
N ARG A 232 19.12 5.15 -7.33
CA ARG A 232 18.35 6.31 -7.78
C ARG A 232 17.15 6.57 -6.88
N SER A 233 16.39 5.52 -6.58
CA SER A 233 15.20 5.62 -5.72
C SER A 233 15.56 6.07 -4.30
N ILE A 234 16.68 5.59 -3.75
CA ILE A 234 17.22 6.07 -2.47
C ILE A 234 17.51 7.57 -2.55
N MET A 235 18.21 8.03 -3.60
CA MET A 235 18.55 9.44 -3.76
C MET A 235 17.30 10.33 -3.88
N GLU A 236 16.28 9.88 -4.61
CA GLU A 236 15.00 10.59 -4.72
C GLU A 236 14.29 10.72 -3.35
N GLN A 237 14.30 9.66 -2.53
CA GLN A 237 13.72 9.72 -1.20
C GLN A 237 14.54 10.58 -0.23
N VAL A 238 15.88 10.60 -0.36
CA VAL A 238 16.75 11.51 0.39
C VAL A 238 16.41 12.95 0.04
N GLN A 239 16.27 13.26 -1.25
CA GLN A 239 15.90 14.61 -1.70
C GLN A 239 14.50 15.01 -1.22
N HIS A 240 13.54 14.09 -1.22
CA HIS A 240 12.23 14.35 -0.64
C HIS A 240 12.31 14.65 0.86
N LEU A 241 13.18 13.93 1.60
CA LEU A 241 13.40 14.17 3.02
C LEU A 241 14.06 15.52 3.27
N GLU A 242 14.98 15.96 2.40
CA GLU A 242 15.59 17.30 2.45
C GLU A 242 14.52 18.40 2.32
N ILE A 243 13.61 18.28 1.34
CA ILE A 243 12.50 19.24 1.16
C ILE A 243 11.61 19.28 2.41
N LEU A 244 11.23 18.12 2.96
CA LEU A 244 10.41 18.06 4.17
C LEU A 244 11.10 18.69 5.40
N VAL A 245 12.43 18.56 5.50
CA VAL A 245 13.21 19.23 6.55
C VAL A 245 13.25 20.74 6.34
N GLU A 246 13.43 21.21 5.10
CA GLU A 246 13.38 22.64 4.76
C GLU A 246 12.01 23.25 5.09
N ASP A 247 10.93 22.60 4.66
CA ASP A 247 9.55 23.02 4.96
C ASP A 247 9.31 23.12 6.47
N LEU A 248 9.82 22.16 7.26
CA LEU A 248 9.73 22.18 8.71
C LEU A 248 10.49 23.36 9.33
N LEU A 249 11.72 23.63 8.86
CA LEU A 249 12.53 24.72 9.36
C LEU A 249 11.90 26.09 9.05
N ASP A 250 11.30 26.24 7.87
CA ASP A 250 10.59 27.46 7.49
C ASP A 250 9.33 27.67 8.32
N LEU A 251 8.58 26.61 8.60
CA LEU A 251 7.40 26.66 9.48
C LEU A 251 7.79 27.05 10.92
N ALA A 252 8.90 26.49 11.44
CA ALA A 252 9.43 26.84 12.76
C ALA A 252 9.89 28.31 12.85
N ARG A 253 10.49 28.85 11.77
CA ARG A 253 10.86 30.26 11.67
C ARG A 253 9.65 31.18 11.69
N VAL A 254 8.57 30.83 10.97
CA VAL A 254 7.31 31.59 10.97
C VAL A 254 6.66 31.60 12.35
N GLN A 255 6.71 30.49 13.08
CA GLN A 255 6.15 30.41 14.44
C GLN A 255 6.99 31.17 15.49
N SER A 256 8.31 31.22 15.34
CA SER A 256 9.21 31.94 16.26
C SER A 256 9.34 33.44 15.96
N GLY A 257 8.84 33.89 14.81
CA GLY A 257 8.81 35.31 14.40
C GLY A 257 7.51 36.05 14.77
N LYS A 258 6.64 35.44 15.59
CA LYS A 258 5.48 36.08 16.22
C LYS A 258 5.79 36.51 17.65
#